data_AF-A0A2R7MAK3-F1
#
_entry.id   AF-A0A2R7MAK3-F1
#
_cell.length_a   1.000
_cell.length_b   1.000
_cell.length_c   1.000
_cell.angle_alpha   90.00
_cell.angle_beta   90.00
_cell.angle_gamma   90.00
#
_symmetry.space_group_name_H-M   'P 1'
#
loop_
_entity.id
_entity.type
_entity.pdbx_description
1 polymer ?
#
loop_
_entity_poly.entity_id
_entity_poly.type
_entity_poly.pdbx_seq_one_letter_code
_entity_poly.pdbx_strand_id
1 'polypeptide(L)'
;MKIFSLFLFVTVGFFSGSKSYLKKETTTTNLEIDRINSRIDDIKDMICADSKYNTKIAFFVDMRIPSGKNRFFVYDLVNNKIIDQGLVAHGSGSETGAKGNLKFSNEPNSNCTALGRYAIEKCYKGSFGKSYKLNGLDETNNNALKRAIVLHYYSAVPYEEQDYYISNSHGCPMVNEQFFK
;
A
#
# COMPACT_ATOMS: atom_id res chain seq x y z
N MET A 1 65.69 15.62 29.58
CA MET A 1 65.32 16.84 28.82
C MET A 1 63.84 16.79 28.51
N LYS A 2 63.11 17.81 28.96
CA LYS A 2 61.69 18.05 28.65
C LYS A 2 61.57 18.54 27.21
N ILE A 3 60.48 18.21 26.52
CA ILE A 3 59.56 19.18 25.90
C ILE A 3 58.22 18.47 25.68
N PHE A 4 57.22 19.01 26.37
CA PHE A 4 55.79 18.77 26.20
C PHE A 4 55.35 19.32 24.84
N SER A 5 54.40 18.66 24.17
CA SER A 5 53.54 19.35 23.18
C SER A 5 52.11 18.96 23.46
N LEU A 6 51.46 19.87 24.19
CA LEU A 6 50.04 19.94 24.47
C LEU A 6 49.41 20.80 23.36
N PHE A 7 48.46 20.25 22.61
CA PHE A 7 47.54 21.09 21.82
C PHE A 7 46.14 20.92 22.37
N LEU A 8 45.70 21.98 23.04
CA LEU A 8 44.34 22.23 23.51
C LEU A 8 43.61 23.03 22.42
N PHE A 9 42.52 22.49 21.88
CA PHE A 9 41.53 23.30 21.15
C PHE A 9 40.17 23.14 21.82
N VAL A 10 39.75 24.20 22.51
CA VAL A 10 38.38 24.52 22.92
C VAL A 10 38.03 25.77 22.09
N THR A 11 36.92 25.84 21.35
CA THR A 11 35.63 26.39 21.82
C THR A 11 34.47 25.99 20.88
N VAL A 12 33.32 25.54 21.41
CA VAL A 12 32.04 26.24 21.71
C VAL A 12 31.28 26.83 20.50
N GLY A 13 30.11 26.24 20.20
CA GLY A 13 28.90 27.06 19.91
C GLY A 13 27.99 26.67 18.74
N PHE A 14 26.88 25.97 19.08
CA PHE A 14 25.49 26.11 18.58
C PHE A 14 25.04 25.76 17.14
N PHE A 15 23.78 25.31 17.11
CA PHE A 15 22.88 24.88 16.01
C PHE A 15 23.04 23.40 15.59
N SER A 16 22.00 22.57 15.57
CA SER A 16 20.61 22.86 15.20
C SER A 16 19.63 21.98 15.96
N GLY A 17 18.42 22.49 16.18
CA GLY A 17 17.36 21.80 16.92
C GLY A 17 17.13 20.38 16.42
N SER A 18 17.02 19.46 17.39
CA SER A 18 16.43 18.14 17.17
C SER A 18 15.00 18.32 16.69
N LYS A 19 14.81 18.39 15.36
CA LYS A 19 13.49 18.31 14.75
C LYS A 19 12.99 16.88 14.98
N SER A 20 11.76 16.81 15.49
CA SER A 20 10.97 15.64 15.81
C SER A 20 10.62 14.76 14.58
N TYR A 21 11.61 14.31 13.80
CA TYR A 21 11.40 13.42 12.66
C TYR A 21 11.31 11.94 13.05
N LEU A 22 11.99 11.53 14.12
CA LEU A 22 12.06 10.10 14.50
C LEU A 22 10.77 9.56 15.16
N LYS A 23 9.88 10.42 15.67
CA LYS A 23 8.65 9.99 16.36
C LYS A 23 7.49 9.67 15.40
N LYS A 24 7.55 10.15 14.16
CA LYS A 24 6.46 10.05 13.20
C LYS A 24 6.42 8.68 12.50
N GLU A 25 7.57 8.16 12.06
CA GLU A 25 7.65 6.83 11.41
C GLU A 25 7.15 5.69 12.31
N THR A 26 7.59 5.64 13.57
CA THR A 26 7.22 4.55 14.50
C THR A 26 5.74 4.60 14.92
N THR A 27 5.10 5.78 14.91
CA THR A 27 3.69 5.90 15.29
C THR A 27 2.77 5.58 14.11
N THR A 28 3.17 6.00 12.90
CA THR A 28 2.44 5.72 11.66
C THR A 28 2.38 4.22 11.37
N THR A 29 3.48 3.48 11.58
CA THR A 29 3.53 2.02 11.41
C THR A 29 2.66 1.26 12.42
N ASN A 30 2.65 1.65 13.70
CA ASN A 30 1.83 0.95 14.70
C ASN A 30 0.34 1.03 14.39
N LEU A 31 -0.16 2.22 14.04
CA LEU A 31 -1.58 2.39 13.68
C LEU A 31 -1.95 1.66 12.38
N GLU A 32 -1.02 1.53 11.44
CA GLU A 32 -1.23 0.76 10.20
C GLU A 32 -1.28 -0.74 10.47
N ILE A 33 -0.34 -1.22 11.28
CA ILE A 33 -0.28 -2.60 11.75
C ILE A 33 -1.56 -2.95 12.53
N ASP A 34 -2.03 -2.09 13.44
CA ASP A 34 -3.28 -2.32 14.18
C ASP A 34 -4.49 -2.42 13.24
N ARG A 35 -4.54 -1.58 12.21
CA ARG A 35 -5.62 -1.60 11.20
C ARG A 35 -5.58 -2.85 10.32
N ILE A 36 -4.40 -3.40 10.04
CA ILE A 36 -4.26 -4.68 9.35
C ILE A 36 -4.64 -5.83 10.30
N ASN A 37 -4.10 -5.81 11.52
CA ASN A 37 -4.33 -6.86 12.51
C ASN A 37 -5.80 -7.01 12.88
N SER A 38 -6.54 -5.90 12.97
CA SER A 38 -8.00 -5.93 13.18
C SER A 38 -8.81 -6.57 12.04
N ARG A 39 -8.19 -6.87 10.90
CA ARG A 39 -8.83 -7.54 9.75
C ARG A 39 -8.38 -8.97 9.55
N ILE A 40 -7.40 -9.45 10.31
CA ILE A 40 -6.84 -10.80 10.12
C ILE A 40 -7.86 -11.87 10.45
N ASP A 41 -8.61 -11.69 11.54
CA ASP A 41 -9.58 -12.69 11.98
C ASP A 41 -10.70 -12.85 10.93
N ASP A 42 -11.22 -11.73 10.40
CA ASP A 42 -12.19 -11.73 9.28
C ASP A 42 -11.67 -12.52 8.05
N ILE A 43 -10.37 -12.39 7.74
CA ILE A 43 -9.74 -13.08 6.61
C ILE A 43 -9.53 -14.57 6.91
N LYS A 44 -9.10 -14.91 8.13
CA LYS A 44 -8.92 -16.31 8.56
C LYS A 44 -10.26 -17.05 8.54
N ASP A 45 -11.33 -16.42 9.03
CA ASP A 45 -12.68 -16.99 9.00
C ASP A 45 -13.16 -17.24 7.56
N MET A 46 -12.92 -16.28 6.66
CA MET A 46 -13.24 -16.43 5.24
C MET A 46 -12.48 -17.60 4.58
N ILE A 47 -11.19 -17.77 4.90
CA ILE A 47 -10.36 -18.87 4.40
C ILE A 47 -10.83 -20.22 4.97
N CYS A 48 -11.18 -20.26 6.26
CA CYS A 48 -11.71 -21.46 6.91
C CYS A 48 -13.06 -21.90 6.30
N ALA A 49 -13.88 -20.95 5.87
CA ALA A 49 -15.17 -21.22 5.23
C ALA A 49 -15.04 -21.76 3.79
N ASP A 50 -13.96 -21.44 3.08
CA ASP A 50 -13.74 -21.87 1.69
C ASP A 50 -12.25 -22.12 1.41
N SER A 51 -11.91 -23.41 1.28
CA SER A 51 -10.52 -23.87 1.11
C SER A 51 -9.88 -23.50 -0.21
N LYS A 52 -10.61 -22.87 -1.15
CA LYS A 52 -10.03 -22.37 -2.42
C LYS A 52 -9.06 -21.21 -2.22
N TYR A 53 -9.12 -20.51 -1.09
CA TYR A 53 -8.28 -19.35 -0.81
C TYR A 53 -6.89 -19.74 -0.28
N ASN A 54 -5.90 -18.88 -0.51
CA ASN A 54 -4.54 -19.09 -0.01
C ASN A 54 -4.49 -18.94 1.51
N THR A 55 -4.03 -19.98 2.21
CA THR A 55 -3.96 -20.02 3.68
C THR A 55 -2.71 -19.37 4.27
N LYS A 56 -1.75 -18.98 3.43
CA LYS A 56 -0.43 -18.48 3.84
C LYS A 56 -0.25 -16.98 3.62
N ILE A 57 -0.76 -16.46 2.50
CA ILE A 57 -0.53 -15.08 2.10
C ILE A 57 -1.85 -14.36 1.85
N ALA A 58 -1.98 -13.16 2.39
CA ALA A 58 -3.03 -12.20 2.08
C ALA A 58 -2.41 -10.85 1.67
N PHE A 59 -3.16 -10.07 0.88
CA PHE A 59 -2.77 -8.71 0.53
C PHE A 59 -3.73 -7.72 1.16
N PHE A 60 -3.18 -6.65 1.74
CA PHE A 60 -3.94 -5.55 2.31
C PHE A 60 -3.61 -4.25 1.61
N VAL A 61 -4.62 -3.45 1.32
CA VAL A 61 -4.42 -2.11 0.76
C VAL A 61 -5.13 -1.08 1.62
N ASP A 62 -4.37 -0.14 2.19
CA ASP A 62 -4.92 0.92 3.04
C ASP A 62 -5.00 2.25 2.29
N MET A 63 -6.18 2.55 1.73
CA MET A 63 -6.41 3.77 0.97
C MET A 63 -6.45 5.05 1.83
N ARG A 64 -6.37 4.96 3.16
CA ARG A 64 -6.17 6.12 4.04
C ARG A 64 -4.74 6.65 3.99
N ILE A 65 -3.79 5.81 3.56
CA ILE A 65 -2.39 6.19 3.37
C ILE A 65 -2.25 6.88 2.00
N PRO A 66 -1.52 8.02 1.92
CA PRO A 66 -1.25 8.71 0.66
C PRO A 66 -0.64 7.79 -0.39
N SER A 67 -0.97 7.99 -1.67
CA SER A 67 -0.55 7.08 -2.75
C SER A 67 0.96 7.05 -3.00
N GLY A 68 1.68 8.10 -2.59
CA GLY A 68 3.15 8.14 -2.59
C GLY A 68 3.82 7.39 -1.44
N LYS A 69 3.07 6.80 -0.51
CA LYS A 69 3.60 6.04 0.64
C LYS A 69 3.17 4.58 0.55
N ASN A 70 3.95 3.70 1.17
CA ASN A 70 3.70 2.27 1.17
C ASN A 70 2.33 1.99 1.78
N ARG A 71 1.45 1.42 0.96
CA ARG A 71 0.05 1.18 1.32
C ARG A 71 -0.54 -0.08 0.75
N PHE A 72 0.26 -0.86 0.01
CA PHE A 72 0.01 -2.24 -0.31
C PHE A 72 0.91 -3.09 0.59
N PHE A 73 0.35 -4.07 1.30
CA PHE A 73 1.07 -4.92 2.23
C PHE A 73 0.88 -6.38 1.86
N VAL A 74 1.99 -7.12 1.78
CA VAL A 74 2.00 -8.58 1.69
C VAL A 74 2.11 -9.15 3.09
N TYR A 75 1.12 -9.94 3.49
CA TYR A 75 0.98 -10.43 4.84
C TYR A 75 1.12 -11.94 4.90
N ASP A 76 1.98 -12.41 5.79
CA ASP A 76 2.14 -13.82 6.14
C ASP A 76 1.16 -14.19 7.25
N LEU A 77 0.11 -14.92 6.88
CA LEU A 77 -0.96 -15.39 7.77
C LEU A 77 -0.52 -16.47 8.75
N VAL A 78 0.59 -17.18 8.45
CA VAL A 78 1.14 -18.23 9.32
C VAL A 78 1.92 -17.60 10.46
N ASN A 79 2.77 -16.62 10.13
CA ASN A 79 3.65 -15.96 11.09
C ASN A 79 3.08 -14.64 11.65
N ASN A 80 1.89 -14.23 11.20
CA ASN A 80 1.23 -12.98 11.55
C ASN A 80 2.15 -11.75 11.43
N LYS A 81 2.74 -11.55 10.25
CA LYS A 81 3.61 -10.39 9.97
C LYS A 81 3.51 -9.90 8.54
N ILE A 82 3.76 -8.61 8.35
CA ILE A 82 4.01 -8.03 7.03
C ILE A 82 5.39 -8.53 6.57
N ILE A 83 5.47 -9.02 5.33
CA ILE A 83 6.72 -9.52 4.72
C ILE A 83 7.19 -8.70 3.53
N ASP A 84 6.31 -7.88 2.95
CA ASP A 84 6.65 -6.93 1.90
C ASP A 84 5.63 -5.78 1.87
N GLN A 85 6.02 -4.65 1.31
CA GLN A 85 5.15 -3.48 1.15
C GLN A 85 5.54 -2.64 -0.06
N GLY A 86 4.57 -1.92 -0.62
CA GLY A 86 4.80 -1.10 -1.80
C GLY A 86 3.76 -0.03 -2.05
N LEU A 87 4.05 0.80 -3.05
CA LEU A 87 3.11 1.78 -3.57
C LEU A 87 2.02 1.12 -4.41
N VAL A 88 0.80 1.64 -4.31
CA VAL A 88 -0.31 1.25 -5.18
C VAL A 88 -1.12 2.46 -5.60
N ALA A 89 -1.29 2.65 -6.92
CA ALA A 89 -2.15 3.65 -7.51
C ALA A 89 -3.63 3.32 -7.28
N HIS A 90 -4.46 4.35 -7.22
CA HIS A 90 -5.91 4.23 -7.13
C HIS A 90 -6.59 4.84 -8.38
N GLY A 91 -7.89 4.59 -8.56
CA GLY A 91 -8.64 5.10 -9.70
C GLY A 91 -8.80 6.62 -9.69
N SER A 92 -8.65 7.28 -10.83
CA SER A 92 -8.73 8.75 -10.97
C SER A 92 -10.09 9.30 -10.55
N GLY A 93 -11.16 8.52 -10.67
CA GLY A 93 -12.49 8.89 -10.19
C GLY A 93 -12.56 9.03 -8.67
N SER A 94 -11.62 8.45 -7.93
CA SER A 94 -11.57 8.58 -6.47
C SER A 94 -11.04 9.92 -5.98
N GLU A 95 -10.39 10.71 -6.84
CA GLU A 95 -9.91 12.04 -6.48
C GLU A 95 -11.09 13.00 -6.26
N THR A 96 -11.07 13.71 -5.13
CA THR A 96 -12.12 14.69 -4.78
C THR A 96 -11.72 16.13 -5.09
N GLY A 97 -10.47 16.35 -5.51
CA GLY A 97 -9.85 17.68 -5.63
C GLY A 97 -9.27 18.19 -4.30
N ALA A 98 -9.64 17.60 -3.17
CA ALA A 98 -9.00 17.84 -1.88
C ALA A 98 -7.92 16.79 -1.62
N LYS A 99 -6.65 17.23 -1.53
CA LYS A 99 -5.50 16.33 -1.34
C LYS A 99 -5.70 15.41 -0.13
N GLY A 100 -5.56 14.11 -0.34
CA GLY A 100 -5.67 13.08 0.70
C GLY A 100 -7.11 12.62 0.98
N ASN A 101 -8.12 13.28 0.42
CA ASN A 101 -9.50 12.87 0.55
C ASN A 101 -9.94 12.10 -0.69
N LEU A 102 -10.17 10.80 -0.51
CA LEU A 102 -10.64 9.91 -1.57
C LEU A 102 -12.12 9.59 -1.41
N LYS A 103 -12.82 9.46 -2.53
CA LYS A 103 -14.14 8.82 -2.63
C LYS A 103 -14.02 7.45 -3.29
N PHE A 104 -14.96 6.57 -3.03
CA PHE A 104 -14.96 5.21 -3.60
C PHE A 104 -16.31 4.92 -4.22
N SER A 105 -16.32 4.09 -5.25
CA SER A 105 -17.55 3.74 -5.95
C SER A 105 -17.44 2.36 -6.59
N ASN A 106 -18.55 1.63 -6.53
CA ASN A 106 -18.75 0.37 -7.23
C ASN A 106 -19.45 0.56 -8.59
N GLU A 107 -19.79 1.80 -8.97
CA GLU A 107 -20.56 2.07 -10.17
C GLU A 107 -19.71 1.89 -11.44
N PRO A 108 -20.28 1.29 -12.50
CA PRO A 108 -19.68 1.28 -13.83
C PRO A 108 -19.33 2.70 -14.30
N ASN A 109 -18.22 2.84 -15.04
CA ASN A 109 -17.71 4.11 -15.57
C ASN A 109 -17.36 5.20 -14.53
N SER A 110 -17.42 4.90 -13.23
CA SER A 110 -17.04 5.85 -12.17
C SER A 110 -15.54 6.15 -12.12
N ASN A 111 -14.70 5.31 -12.73
CA ASN A 111 -13.24 5.32 -12.63
C ASN A 111 -12.69 5.32 -11.19
N CYS A 112 -13.53 5.07 -10.18
CA CYS A 112 -13.15 5.05 -8.78
C CYS A 112 -12.56 3.69 -8.42
N THR A 113 -11.72 3.65 -7.39
CA THR A 113 -11.48 2.40 -6.67
C THR A 113 -12.77 1.95 -5.97
N ALA A 114 -13.06 0.64 -6.00
CA ALA A 114 -14.07 0.01 -5.16
C ALA A 114 -13.41 -0.64 -3.94
N LEU A 115 -13.95 -0.42 -2.74
CA LEU A 115 -13.41 -0.99 -1.50
C LEU A 115 -14.06 -2.33 -1.19
N GLY A 116 -13.36 -3.18 -0.45
CA GLY A 116 -13.85 -4.47 0.02
C GLY A 116 -12.87 -5.60 -0.24
N ARG A 117 -13.30 -6.83 0.08
CA ARG A 117 -12.57 -8.07 -0.12
C ARG A 117 -12.65 -8.50 -1.59
N TYR A 118 -11.53 -8.96 -2.12
CA TYR A 118 -11.43 -9.47 -3.48
C TYR A 118 -10.85 -10.88 -3.48
N ALA A 119 -11.44 -11.77 -4.29
CA ALA A 119 -10.77 -12.99 -4.72
C ALA A 119 -9.87 -12.67 -5.93
N ILE A 120 -8.62 -13.12 -5.87
CA ILE A 120 -7.64 -12.95 -6.95
C ILE A 120 -7.72 -14.18 -7.84
N GLU A 121 -8.16 -13.98 -9.07
CA GLU A 121 -8.33 -15.06 -10.05
C GLU A 121 -7.02 -15.36 -10.79
N LYS A 122 -7.04 -16.38 -11.66
CA LYS A 122 -5.90 -16.72 -12.52
C LYS A 122 -5.40 -15.51 -13.31
N CYS A 123 -4.08 -15.37 -13.42
CA CYS A 123 -3.48 -14.31 -14.20
C CYS A 123 -3.68 -14.52 -15.71
N TYR A 124 -3.64 -13.42 -16.46
CA TYR A 124 -3.62 -13.40 -17.91
C TYR A 124 -2.70 -12.28 -18.40
N LYS A 125 -2.43 -12.24 -19.71
CA LYS A 125 -1.69 -11.15 -20.36
C LYS A 125 -2.69 -10.08 -20.83
N GLY A 126 -2.73 -8.94 -20.13
CA GLY A 126 -3.47 -7.75 -20.50
C GLY A 126 -2.61 -6.72 -21.24
N SER A 127 -3.17 -5.53 -21.46
CA SER A 127 -2.51 -4.44 -22.20
C SER A 127 -1.23 -3.93 -21.53
N PHE A 128 -1.13 -4.07 -20.20
CA PHE A 128 0.05 -3.68 -19.41
C PHE A 128 0.92 -4.87 -19.02
N GLY A 129 0.72 -6.05 -19.63
CA GLY A 129 1.45 -7.28 -19.28
C GLY A 129 0.66 -8.20 -18.35
N LYS A 130 1.35 -8.88 -17.43
CA LYS A 130 0.71 -9.84 -16.51
C LYS A 130 -0.30 -9.11 -15.61
N SER A 131 -1.52 -9.63 -15.51
CA SER A 131 -2.61 -9.05 -14.73
C SER A 131 -3.45 -10.13 -14.07
N TYR A 132 -4.00 -9.85 -12.89
CA TYR A 132 -4.88 -10.76 -12.15
C TYR A 132 -6.28 -10.16 -12.07
N LYS A 133 -7.30 -10.90 -12.50
CA LYS A 133 -8.69 -10.41 -12.34
C LYS A 133 -9.07 -10.38 -10.87
N LEU A 134 -9.78 -9.34 -10.47
CA LEU A 134 -10.28 -9.18 -9.13
C LEU A 134 -11.79 -9.40 -9.11
N ASN A 135 -12.22 -10.45 -8.41
CA ASN A 135 -13.63 -10.73 -8.19
C ASN A 135 -14.05 -10.16 -6.82
N GLY A 136 -14.97 -9.20 -6.82
CA GLY A 136 -15.43 -8.55 -5.59
C GLY A 136 -16.36 -9.44 -4.78
N LEU A 137 -16.08 -9.56 -3.48
CA LEU A 137 -16.82 -10.42 -2.56
C LEU A 137 -17.82 -9.65 -1.67
N ASP A 138 -17.77 -8.32 -1.69
CA ASP A 138 -18.61 -7.44 -0.88
C ASP A 138 -19.53 -6.60 -1.78
N GLU A 139 -20.65 -6.12 -1.25
CA GLU A 139 -21.58 -5.25 -2.01
C GLU A 139 -20.90 -3.98 -2.54
N THR A 140 -19.88 -3.50 -1.84
CA THR A 140 -19.09 -2.32 -2.21
C THR A 140 -18.13 -2.55 -3.37
N ASN A 141 -17.93 -3.79 -3.83
CA ASN A 141 -17.07 -4.12 -4.96
C ASN A 141 -17.60 -5.24 -5.88
N ASN A 142 -18.83 -5.73 -5.71
CA ASN A 142 -19.40 -6.83 -6.50
C ASN A 142 -19.54 -6.56 -8.02
N ASN A 143 -19.33 -5.33 -8.51
CA ASN A 143 -19.27 -5.04 -9.94
C ASN A 143 -17.84 -5.13 -10.51
N ALA A 144 -16.83 -5.49 -9.72
CA ALA A 144 -15.43 -5.50 -10.13
C ALA A 144 -15.17 -6.26 -11.44
N LEU A 145 -15.76 -7.45 -11.62
CA LEU A 145 -15.64 -8.21 -12.86
C LEU A 145 -16.30 -7.51 -14.05
N LYS A 146 -17.51 -6.96 -13.87
CA LYS A 146 -18.22 -6.19 -14.92
C LYS A 146 -17.45 -4.93 -15.32
N ARG A 147 -16.70 -4.37 -14.38
CA ARG A 147 -15.85 -3.19 -14.53
C ARG A 147 -14.43 -3.52 -15.01
N ALA A 148 -14.13 -4.79 -15.28
CA ALA A 148 -12.81 -5.27 -15.67
C ALA A 148 -11.68 -4.82 -14.72
N ILE A 149 -11.96 -4.78 -13.42
CA ILE A 149 -10.98 -4.41 -12.40
C ILE A 149 -9.96 -5.55 -12.23
N VAL A 150 -8.68 -5.22 -12.38
CA VAL A 150 -7.57 -6.17 -12.30
C VAL A 150 -6.42 -5.58 -11.48
N LEU A 151 -5.65 -6.42 -10.80
CA LEU A 151 -4.36 -6.06 -10.23
C LEU A 151 -3.29 -6.22 -11.31
N HIS A 152 -2.53 -5.15 -11.58
CA HIS A 152 -1.46 -5.16 -12.57
C HIS A 152 -0.34 -4.21 -12.20
N TYR A 153 0.80 -4.30 -12.87
CA TYR A 153 1.83 -3.29 -12.76
C TYR A 153 1.61 -2.17 -13.79
N TYR A 154 2.22 -1.02 -13.52
CA TYR A 154 2.33 0.07 -14.48
C TYR A 154 3.66 0.81 -14.29
N SER A 155 4.37 1.10 -15.37
CA SER A 155 5.73 1.65 -15.32
C SER A 155 5.81 3.04 -14.68
N ALA A 156 4.70 3.78 -14.65
CA ALA A 156 4.62 5.08 -13.99
C ALA A 156 4.32 5.00 -12.48
N VAL A 157 4.23 3.81 -11.90
CA VAL A 157 4.19 3.63 -10.43
C VAL A 157 5.63 3.50 -9.94
N PRO A 158 6.15 4.45 -9.15
CA PRO A 158 7.49 4.38 -8.60
C PRO A 158 7.67 3.17 -7.67
N TYR A 159 8.89 2.66 -7.59
CA TYR A 159 9.23 1.58 -6.65
C TYR A 159 9.39 2.12 -5.23
N GLU A 160 10.17 3.20 -5.08
CA GLU A 160 10.40 3.86 -3.80
C GLU A 160 9.29 4.84 -3.44
N GLU A 161 9.14 5.14 -2.16
CA GLU A 161 8.22 6.17 -1.68
C GLU A 161 8.49 7.55 -2.28
N GLN A 162 7.43 8.32 -2.42
CA GLN A 162 7.43 9.67 -2.98
C GLN A 162 6.82 10.67 -1.99
N ASP A 163 7.21 11.94 -2.12
CA ASP A 163 6.60 13.05 -1.38
C ASP A 163 5.43 13.71 -2.14
N TYR A 164 5.01 13.10 -3.25
CA TYR A 164 3.89 13.50 -4.08
C TYR A 164 2.92 12.32 -4.29
N TYR A 165 1.70 12.63 -4.74
CA TYR A 165 0.72 11.62 -5.13
C TYR A 165 1.08 11.02 -6.49
N ILE A 166 1.18 9.70 -6.57
CA ILE A 166 1.57 8.99 -7.79
C ILE A 166 0.44 8.94 -8.83
N SER A 167 0.74 8.40 -10.01
CA SER A 167 -0.21 8.19 -11.10
C SER A 167 -1.49 7.49 -10.66
N ASN A 168 -2.61 7.78 -11.36
CA ASN A 168 -3.90 7.15 -11.14
C ASN A 168 -4.26 6.16 -12.27
N SER A 169 -5.16 5.23 -11.99
CA SER A 169 -5.76 4.30 -12.95
C SER A 169 -7.20 4.70 -13.30
N HIS A 170 -7.96 3.82 -13.99
CA HIS A 170 -9.42 3.92 -14.11
C HIS A 170 -10.17 3.00 -13.11
N GLY A 171 -9.56 2.70 -11.97
CA GLY A 171 -10.15 1.92 -10.87
C GLY A 171 -9.31 0.73 -10.43
N CYS A 172 -8.46 0.20 -11.33
CA CYS A 172 -7.53 -0.90 -11.06
C CYS A 172 -6.46 -0.50 -10.04
N PRO A 173 -6.12 -1.34 -9.05
CA PRO A 173 -4.89 -1.17 -8.29
C PRO A 173 -3.69 -1.40 -9.22
N MET A 174 -2.83 -0.40 -9.34
CA MET A 174 -1.58 -0.52 -10.11
C MET A 174 -0.38 -0.41 -9.19
N VAL A 175 0.56 -1.33 -9.31
CA VAL A 175 1.80 -1.33 -8.52
C VAL A 175 3.02 -1.16 -9.41
N ASN A 176 4.20 -1.00 -8.82
CA ASN A 176 5.45 -1.00 -9.56
C ASN A 176 5.76 -2.40 -10.14
N GLU A 177 6.43 -2.45 -11.30
CA GLU A 177 6.79 -3.70 -11.97
C GLU A 177 7.73 -4.60 -11.17
N GLN A 178 8.70 -4.02 -10.44
CA GLN A 178 9.62 -4.79 -9.60
C GLN A 178 8.90 -5.36 -8.37
N PHE A 179 8.04 -4.58 -7.72
CA PHE A 179 7.21 -5.04 -6.60
C PHE A 179 6.22 -6.14 -7.02
N PHE A 180 5.80 -6.16 -8.28
CA PHE A 180 4.83 -7.13 -8.79
C PHE A 180 5.40 -8.53 -9.09
N LYS A 181 6.73 -8.67 -9.14
CA LYS A 181 7.41 -9.92 -9.53
C LYS A 181 7.38 -10.96 -8.43
#